data_AF-A0A3A6PPI6-F1
#
_entry.id   AF-A0A3A6PPI6-F1
#
_cell.length_a   1.000
_cell.length_b   1.000
_cell.length_c   1.000
_cell.angle_alpha   90.00
_cell.angle_beta   90.00
_cell.angle_gamma   90.00
#
_symmetry.space_group_name_H-M   'P 1'
#
loop_
_entity.id
_entity.type
_entity.pdbx_description
1 polymer ?
#
loop_
_entity_poly.entity_id
_entity_poly.type
_entity_poly.pdbx_seq_one_letter_code
_entity_poly.pdbx_strand_id
1 'polypeptide(L)'
;MLSLSLQDSPFPSEQPLQLNISRVEVFVIPALAIDSTGYRVCLRISSDLGYGWNEQFVSDSEPSLQLDRWGPLFRSFIGQFSIVSLTERLTERIAHTLNPDNRAYRLFSAAITQLQNPGSGRPLASAEPAEESVLQQRAVAYLSVD
;
A
#
# COMPACT_ATOMS: atom_id res chain seq x y z
N MET A 1 -26.39 46.92 -13.13
CA MET A 1 -25.84 45.64 -13.62
C MET A 1 -24.52 45.41 -12.90
N LEU A 2 -24.47 44.43 -12.00
CA LEU A 2 -23.24 44.05 -11.32
C LEU A 2 -22.74 42.76 -11.97
N SER A 3 -21.68 42.86 -12.78
CA SER A 3 -20.99 41.70 -13.34
C SER A 3 -20.03 41.15 -12.28
N LEU A 4 -20.39 40.03 -11.67
CA LEU A 4 -19.50 39.29 -10.78
C LEU A 4 -18.55 38.46 -11.66
N SER A 5 -17.28 38.84 -11.68
CA SER A 5 -16.20 38.01 -12.23
C SER A 5 -15.97 36.83 -11.30
N LEU A 6 -16.02 35.61 -11.86
CA LEU A 6 -15.83 34.32 -11.18
C LEU A 6 -14.36 34.04 -10.80
N GLN A 7 -13.52 35.07 -10.66
CA GLN A 7 -12.06 34.91 -10.52
C GLN A 7 -11.52 35.01 -9.09
N ASP A 8 -12.32 35.42 -8.10
CA ASP A 8 -11.87 35.52 -6.70
C ASP A 8 -12.48 34.41 -5.83
N SER A 9 -12.23 33.15 -6.18
CA SER A 9 -12.43 32.04 -5.23
C SER A 9 -11.21 31.96 -4.30
N PRO A 10 -11.37 32.11 -2.97
CA PRO A 10 -10.28 31.93 -2.01
C PRO A 10 -9.93 30.46 -1.76
N PHE A 11 -10.57 29.53 -2.46
CA PHE A 11 -10.27 28.11 -2.36
C PHE A 11 -9.09 27.78 -3.29
N PRO A 12 -8.03 27.14 -2.78
CA PRO A 12 -6.94 26.69 -3.63
C PRO A 12 -7.53 25.74 -4.68
N SER A 13 -7.13 25.94 -5.94
CA SER A 13 -7.38 25.00 -7.03
C SER A 13 -6.46 23.79 -6.85
N GLU A 14 -6.60 23.08 -5.73
CA GLU A 14 -5.95 21.78 -5.56
C GLU A 14 -6.67 20.81 -6.49
N GLN A 15 -6.08 20.61 -7.67
CA GLN A 15 -6.39 19.44 -8.45
C GLN A 15 -6.20 18.22 -7.55
N PRO A 16 -7.17 17.28 -7.48
CA PRO A 16 -7.04 16.12 -6.62
C PRO A 16 -5.76 15.38 -7.01
N LEU A 17 -4.83 15.24 -6.06
CA LEU A 17 -3.57 14.55 -6.28
C LEU A 17 -3.89 13.15 -6.80
N GLN A 18 -3.49 12.90 -8.04
CA GLN A 18 -3.66 11.62 -8.70
C GLN A 18 -2.49 10.73 -8.34
N LEU A 19 -2.77 9.46 -8.12
CA LEU A 19 -1.78 8.42 -7.90
C LEU A 19 -1.99 7.35 -8.96
N ASN A 20 -0.97 7.07 -9.75
CA ASN A 20 -0.95 5.95 -10.67
C ASN A 20 -0.15 4.81 -10.08
N ILE A 21 -0.83 3.73 -9.68
CA ILE A 21 -0.23 2.54 -9.12
C ILE A 21 0.07 1.58 -10.27
N SER A 22 1.35 1.29 -10.50
CA SER A 22 1.81 0.41 -11.58
C SER A 22 2.02 -1.03 -11.12
N ARG A 23 2.32 -1.25 -9.85
CA ARG A 23 2.60 -2.60 -9.31
C ARG A 23 2.36 -2.66 -7.81
N VAL A 24 1.84 -3.79 -7.34
CA VAL A 24 1.75 -4.14 -5.92
C VAL A 24 2.42 -5.49 -5.70
N GLU A 25 3.31 -5.54 -4.72
CA GLU A 25 4.06 -6.75 -4.39
C GLU A 25 3.94 -7.09 -2.92
N VAL A 26 3.93 -8.38 -2.63
CA VAL A 26 3.96 -8.91 -1.26
C VAL A 26 5.04 -9.97 -1.14
N PHE A 27 5.89 -9.82 -0.12
CA PHE A 27 6.97 -10.74 0.23
C PHE A 27 6.68 -11.33 1.60
N VAL A 28 6.60 -12.65 1.71
CA VAL A 28 6.45 -13.36 2.98
C VAL A 28 7.80 -13.95 3.35
N ILE A 29 8.45 -13.37 4.35
CA ILE A 29 9.81 -13.72 4.75
C ILE A 29 9.78 -14.35 6.14
N PRO A 30 10.36 -15.55 6.35
CA PRO A 30 10.45 -16.15 7.68
C PRO A 30 11.12 -15.20 8.66
N ALA A 31 10.57 -15.07 9.86
CA ALA A 31 11.07 -14.18 10.88
C ALA A 31 10.93 -14.79 12.29
N LEU A 32 11.81 -14.35 13.18
CA LEU A 32 11.80 -14.69 14.59
C LEU A 32 11.53 -13.41 15.38
N ALA A 33 10.47 -13.41 16.18
CA ALA A 33 10.21 -12.42 17.22
C ALA A 33 10.68 -12.97 18.58
N ILE A 34 10.78 -12.09 19.58
CA ILE A 34 11.32 -12.43 20.92
C ILE A 34 10.61 -13.65 21.52
N ASP A 35 9.29 -13.77 21.30
CA ASP A 35 8.45 -14.81 21.90
C ASP A 35 7.74 -15.71 20.88
N SER A 36 7.97 -15.53 19.56
CA SER A 36 7.25 -16.30 18.53
C SER A 36 8.02 -16.45 17.22
N THR A 37 7.79 -17.56 16.53
CA THR A 37 8.17 -17.75 15.14
C THR A 37 7.02 -17.35 14.22
N GLY A 38 7.35 -16.91 13.02
CA GLY A 38 6.34 -16.59 12.04
C GLY A 38 6.94 -15.94 10.80
N TYR A 39 6.23 -14.97 10.26
CA TYR A 39 6.57 -14.33 9.00
C TYR A 39 6.51 -12.82 9.13
N ARG A 40 7.48 -12.15 8.50
CA ARG A 40 7.37 -10.75 8.15
C ARG A 40 6.75 -10.65 6.76
N VAL A 41 5.54 -10.10 6.71
CA VAL A 41 4.80 -9.83 5.48
C VAL A 41 5.08 -8.39 5.08
N CYS A 42 5.85 -8.22 4.01
CA CYS A 42 6.21 -6.92 3.46
C CYS A 42 5.35 -6.63 2.23
N LEU A 43 4.80 -5.42 2.14
CA LEU A 43 4.05 -4.93 0.98
C LEU A 43 4.79 -3.74 0.36
N ARG A 44 4.95 -3.78 -0.96
CA ARG A 44 5.52 -2.68 -1.76
C ARG A 44 4.49 -2.23 -2.81
N ILE A 45 4.28 -0.93 -2.90
CA ILE A 45 3.48 -0.27 -3.94
C ILE A 45 4.46 0.51 -4.81
N SER A 46 4.43 0.26 -6.11
CA SER A 46 5.14 1.07 -7.11
C SER A 46 4.15 2.04 -7.74
N SER A 47 4.50 3.33 -7.77
CA SER A 47 3.65 4.38 -8.31
C SER A 47 4.45 5.48 -9.02
N ASP A 48 3.74 6.38 -9.69
CA ASP A 48 4.29 7.61 -10.27
C ASP A 48 4.84 8.60 -9.23
N LEU A 49 4.43 8.48 -7.97
CA LEU A 49 4.95 9.27 -6.84
C LEU A 49 6.12 8.58 -6.09
N GLY A 50 6.56 7.41 -6.56
CA GLY A 50 7.60 6.60 -5.92
C GLY A 50 7.04 5.33 -5.28
N TYR A 51 7.63 4.90 -4.17
CA TYR A 51 7.29 3.63 -3.52
C TYR A 51 6.60 3.80 -2.18
N GLY A 52 5.51 3.07 -2.00
CA GLY A 52 4.88 2.85 -0.70
C GLY A 52 5.40 1.55 -0.10
N TRP A 53 5.75 1.55 1.18
CA TRP A 53 6.20 0.35 1.88
C TRP A 53 5.42 0.16 3.16
N ASN A 54 5.11 -1.09 3.49
CA ASN A 54 4.64 -1.43 4.82
C ASN A 54 5.03 -2.86 5.18
N GLU A 55 5.12 -3.15 6.46
CA GLU A 55 5.39 -4.49 6.94
C GLU A 55 4.55 -4.84 8.17
N GLN A 56 4.20 -6.11 8.29
CA GLN A 56 3.50 -6.66 9.45
C GLN A 56 4.10 -8.02 9.80
N PHE A 57 4.32 -8.25 11.10
CA PHE A 57 4.66 -9.58 11.60
C PHE A 57 3.38 -10.40 11.81
N VAL A 58 3.42 -11.68 11.41
CA VAL A 58 2.34 -12.65 11.56
C VAL A 58 2.92 -13.89 12.20
N SER A 59 2.43 -14.24 13.39
CA SER A 59 2.88 -15.44 14.12
C SER A 59 2.42 -16.72 13.42
N ASP A 60 3.17 -17.82 13.55
CA ASP A 60 2.73 -19.16 13.12
C ASP A 60 1.46 -19.64 13.86
N SER A 61 1.14 -19.03 15.01
CA SER A 61 -0.10 -19.29 15.75
C SER A 61 -1.34 -18.61 15.16
N GLU A 62 -1.16 -17.65 14.25
CA GLU A 62 -2.25 -16.94 13.57
C GLU A 62 -2.77 -17.72 12.36
N PRO A 63 -3.98 -17.40 11.87
CA PRO A 63 -4.49 -17.97 10.63
C PRO A 63 -3.54 -17.71 9.45
N SER A 64 -3.33 -18.78 8.67
CA SER A 64 -2.48 -18.77 7.47
C SER A 64 -2.80 -17.61 6.53
N LEU A 65 -1.77 -17.01 5.95
CA LEU A 65 -1.90 -15.95 4.95
C LEU A 65 -2.49 -16.52 3.65
N GLN A 66 -3.67 -16.04 3.27
CA GLN A 66 -4.35 -16.48 2.04
C GLN A 66 -3.97 -15.57 0.88
N LEU A 67 -2.70 -15.60 0.45
CA LEU A 67 -2.16 -14.75 -0.61
C LEU A 67 -2.94 -14.87 -1.93
N ASP A 68 -3.47 -16.06 -2.25
CA ASP A 68 -4.30 -16.28 -3.45
C ASP A 68 -5.53 -15.36 -3.50
N ARG A 69 -6.07 -14.99 -2.33
CA ARG A 69 -7.21 -14.06 -2.22
C ARG A 69 -6.78 -12.60 -2.33
N TRP A 70 -5.52 -12.31 -2.04
CA TRP A 70 -4.97 -10.95 -2.08
C TRP A 70 -4.67 -10.51 -3.52
N GLY A 71 -4.34 -11.42 -4.43
CA GLY A 71 -4.06 -11.11 -5.83
C GLY A 71 -5.19 -10.33 -6.54
N PRO A 72 -6.43 -10.87 -6.61
CA PRO A 72 -7.57 -10.16 -7.19
C PRO A 72 -7.90 -8.84 -6.49
N LEU A 73 -7.67 -8.79 -5.16
CA LEU A 73 -7.88 -7.59 -4.35
C LEU A 73 -6.91 -6.48 -4.77
N PHE A 74 -5.60 -6.77 -4.83
CA PHE A 74 -4.60 -5.77 -5.23
C PHE A 74 -4.72 -5.37 -6.69
N ARG A 75 -5.17 -6.28 -7.57
CA ARG A 75 -5.44 -5.95 -8.97
C ARG A 75 -6.49 -4.84 -9.11
N SER A 76 -7.45 -4.74 -8.18
CA SER A 76 -8.46 -3.67 -8.19
C SER A 76 -7.90 -2.29 -7.84
N PHE A 77 -6.65 -2.22 -7.36
CA PHE A 77 -5.93 -1.00 -7.03
C PHE A 77 -4.81 -0.67 -8.03
N ILE A 78 -4.74 -1.36 -9.16
CA ILE A 78 -3.82 -1.01 -10.26
C ILE A 78 -4.48 0.05 -11.15
N GLY A 79 -3.70 1.04 -11.56
CA GLY A 79 -4.13 2.15 -12.41
C GLY A 79 -4.17 3.48 -11.68
N GLN A 80 -4.92 4.42 -12.24
CA GLN A 80 -4.95 5.81 -11.78
C GLN A 80 -6.14 6.08 -10.85
N PHE A 81 -5.86 6.69 -9.70
CA PHE A 81 -6.85 7.01 -8.68
C PHE A 81 -6.63 8.41 -8.13
N SER A 82 -7.74 9.09 -7.81
CA SER A 82 -7.71 10.20 -6.85
C SER A 82 -7.32 9.64 -5.49
N ILE A 83 -6.27 10.21 -4.88
CA ILE A 83 -5.77 9.75 -3.58
C ILE A 83 -6.83 9.84 -2.48
N VAL A 84 -7.64 10.91 -2.49
CA VAL A 84 -8.72 11.11 -1.52
C VAL A 84 -9.74 9.96 -1.65
N SER A 85 -10.21 9.71 -2.87
CA SER A 85 -11.18 8.64 -3.14
C SER A 85 -10.62 7.26 -2.82
N LEU A 86 -9.33 7.02 -3.07
CA LEU A 86 -8.67 5.75 -2.72
C LEU A 86 -8.64 5.55 -1.19
N THR A 87 -8.30 6.60 -0.44
CA THR A 87 -8.21 6.56 1.03
C THR A 87 -9.58 6.34 1.67
N GLU A 88 -10.62 7.02 1.17
CA GLU A 88 -12.01 6.83 1.59
C GLU A 88 -12.47 5.39 1.34
N ARG A 89 -12.24 4.89 0.12
CA ARG A 89 -12.62 3.52 -0.29
C ARG A 89 -11.91 2.45 0.54
N LEU A 90 -10.65 2.68 0.93
CA LEU A 90 -9.91 1.79 1.83
C LEU A 90 -10.47 1.84 3.25
N THR A 91 -10.78 3.04 3.76
CA THR A 91 -11.36 3.24 5.09
C THR A 91 -12.70 2.53 5.22
N GLU A 92 -13.60 2.73 4.24
CA GLU A 92 -14.89 2.03 4.16
C GLU A 92 -14.69 0.52 4.11
N ARG A 93 -13.79 0.02 3.25
CA ARG A 93 -13.56 -1.42 3.14
C ARG A 93 -13.04 -2.03 4.42
N ILE A 94 -12.15 -1.37 5.15
CA ILE A 94 -11.63 -1.82 6.44
C ILE A 94 -12.74 -1.80 7.52
N ALA A 95 -13.62 -0.79 7.49
CA ALA A 95 -14.69 -0.64 8.47
C ALA A 95 -15.87 -1.61 8.23
N HIS A 96 -16.21 -1.91 6.97
CA HIS A 96 -17.40 -2.69 6.59
C HIS A 96 -17.14 -4.19 6.38
N THR A 97 -15.89 -4.65 6.43
CA THR A 97 -15.60 -6.08 6.28
C THR A 97 -15.84 -6.84 7.58
N LEU A 98 -16.85 -7.73 7.54
CA LEU A 98 -17.05 -8.82 8.51
C LEU A 98 -16.00 -9.95 8.36
N ASN A 99 -15.11 -9.84 7.37
CA ASN A 99 -14.04 -10.81 7.13
C ASN A 99 -12.89 -10.52 8.11
N PRO A 100 -12.49 -11.46 8.98
CA PRO A 100 -11.49 -11.20 10.01
C PRO A 100 -10.09 -10.90 9.45
N ASP A 101 -9.82 -11.25 8.18
CA ASP A 101 -8.53 -11.01 7.55
C ASP A 101 -8.49 -9.71 6.71
N ASN A 102 -8.40 -8.59 7.42
CA ASN A 102 -8.19 -7.26 6.82
C ASN A 102 -6.71 -6.88 6.66
N ARG A 103 -5.79 -7.84 6.80
CA ARG A 103 -4.33 -7.60 6.77
C ARG A 103 -3.91 -6.98 5.44
N ALA A 104 -4.44 -7.46 4.31
CA ALA A 104 -4.15 -6.92 2.97
C ALA A 104 -4.50 -5.42 2.86
N TYR A 105 -5.71 -5.04 3.26
CA TYR A 105 -6.15 -3.64 3.20
C TYR A 105 -5.36 -2.75 4.16
N ARG A 106 -5.04 -3.23 5.36
CA ARG A 106 -4.24 -2.48 6.35
C ARG A 106 -2.80 -2.26 5.88
N LEU A 107 -2.18 -3.31 5.32
CA LEU A 107 -0.84 -3.20 4.74
C LEU A 107 -0.82 -2.17 3.61
N PHE A 108 -1.78 -2.29 2.71
CA PHE A 108 -1.93 -1.38 1.57
C PHE A 108 -2.21 0.06 2.01
N SER A 109 -3.15 0.28 2.93
CA SER A 109 -3.52 1.63 3.38
C SER A 109 -2.35 2.36 4.01
N ALA A 110 -1.57 1.70 4.87
CA ALA A 110 -0.41 2.34 5.49
C ALA A 110 0.74 2.57 4.48
N ALA A 111 0.89 1.72 3.45
CA ALA A 111 1.83 1.99 2.36
C ALA A 111 1.41 3.22 1.52
N ILE A 112 0.10 3.41 1.27
CA ILE A 112 -0.43 4.63 0.64
C ILE A 112 -0.19 5.87 1.53
N THR A 113 -0.39 5.75 2.84
CA THR A 113 -0.11 6.85 3.78
C THR A 113 1.36 7.28 3.77
N GLN A 114 2.29 6.34 3.57
CA GLN A 114 3.70 6.68 3.37
C GLN A 114 3.94 7.43 2.06
N LEU A 115 3.32 7.02 0.95
CA LEU A 115 3.40 7.73 -0.34
C LEU A 115 2.89 9.18 -0.24
N GLN A 116 1.86 9.42 0.58
CA GLN A 116 1.34 10.76 0.85
C GLN A 116 2.27 11.61 1.71
N ASN A 117 3.12 10.98 2.52
CA ASN A 117 4.01 11.64 3.48
C ASN A 117 5.47 11.21 3.27
N PRO A 118 6.12 11.59 2.16
CA PRO A 118 7.45 11.12 1.80
C PRO A 118 8.57 11.49 2.81
N GLY A 119 8.26 12.29 3.85
CA GLY A 119 9.16 12.59 4.96
C GLY A 119 9.12 11.61 6.14
N SER A 120 8.22 10.60 6.15
CA SER A 120 8.05 9.64 7.26
C SER A 120 8.49 8.20 6.93
N GLY A 121 8.91 7.94 5.69
CA GLY A 121 9.26 6.61 5.17
C GLY A 121 10.72 6.50 4.69
N ARG A 122 11.25 5.28 4.76
CA ARG A 122 12.63 4.84 4.45
C ARG A 122 13.20 5.54 3.19
N PRO A 123 14.48 5.98 3.21
CA PRO A 123 15.04 6.79 2.13
C PRO A 123 15.03 6.06 0.79
N LEU A 124 14.51 6.73 -0.25
CA LEU A 124 14.73 6.42 -1.66
C LEU A 124 16.24 6.54 -1.93
N ALA A 125 16.98 5.44 -1.90
CA ALA A 125 18.39 5.49 -2.24
C ALA A 125 18.89 4.22 -2.93
N SER A 126 18.78 4.21 -4.26
CA SER A 126 19.78 3.68 -5.20
C SER A 126 20.10 2.18 -5.23
N ALA A 127 19.48 1.35 -4.38
CA ALA A 127 19.69 -0.11 -4.33
C ALA A 127 18.50 -0.92 -4.92
N GLU A 128 17.67 -0.28 -5.73
CA GLU A 128 16.36 -0.74 -6.23
C GLU A 128 16.27 -2.20 -6.70
N PRO A 129 17.02 -2.66 -7.74
CA PRO A 129 16.93 -4.05 -8.18
C PRO A 129 17.61 -5.02 -7.20
N ALA A 130 18.60 -4.55 -6.45
CA ALA A 130 19.32 -5.37 -5.49
C ALA A 130 18.45 -5.67 -4.26
N GLU A 131 17.68 -4.71 -3.77
CA GLU A 131 16.75 -4.91 -2.65
C GLU A 131 15.57 -5.80 -3.04
N GLU A 132 14.95 -5.58 -4.20
CA GLU A 132 13.90 -6.47 -4.74
C GLU A 132 14.42 -7.91 -4.84
N SER A 133 15.59 -8.08 -5.46
CA SER A 133 16.22 -9.40 -5.61
C SER A 133 16.49 -10.05 -4.26
N VAL A 134 16.93 -9.31 -3.25
CA VAL A 134 17.22 -9.86 -1.91
C VAL A 134 15.94 -10.22 -1.15
N LEU A 135 14.89 -9.39 -1.22
CA LEU A 135 13.61 -9.67 -0.59
C LEU A 135 12.94 -10.88 -1.22
N GLN A 136 12.96 -10.95 -2.55
CA GLN A 136 12.41 -12.09 -3.30
C GLN A 136 13.19 -13.38 -3.02
N GLN A 137 14.53 -13.33 -2.95
CA GLN A 137 15.36 -14.49 -2.58
C GLN A 137 15.10 -15.01 -1.17
N ARG A 138 14.69 -14.14 -0.24
CA ARG A 138 14.40 -14.52 1.15
C ARG A 138 12.94 -14.90 1.38
N ALA A 139 12.06 -14.62 0.43
CA ALA A 139 10.64 -14.86 0.56
C ALA A 139 10.32 -16.35 0.37
N VAL A 140 9.55 -16.92 1.30
CA VAL A 140 8.95 -18.25 1.14
C VAL A 140 7.68 -18.21 0.29
N ALA A 141 7.06 -17.04 0.16
CA ALA A 141 5.97 -16.80 -0.76
C ALA A 141 6.03 -15.37 -1.30
N TYR A 142 5.67 -15.20 -2.56
CA TYR A 142 5.74 -13.94 -3.28
C TYR A 142 4.50 -13.75 -4.16
N LEU A 143 3.93 -12.55 -4.11
CA LEU A 143 2.82 -12.12 -4.96
C LEU A 143 3.23 -10.82 -5.66
N SER A 144 3.05 -10.77 -6.97
CA SER A 144 3.21 -9.55 -7.77
C SER A 144 1.96 -9.35 -8.61
N VAL A 145 1.44 -8.12 -8.61
CA VAL A 145 0.28 -7.74 -9.39
C VAL A 145 0.55 -6.43 -10.11
N ASP A 146 0.33 -6.46 -11.40
CA ASP A 146 0.45 -5.41 -12.41
C ASP A 146 -0.76 -5.43 -13.37
#